data_AF-G5A8Z6-F1
#
_entry.id   AF-G5A8Z6-F1
#
_cell.length_a   1.000
_cell.length_b   1.000
_cell.length_c   1.000
_cell.angle_alpha   90.00
_cell.angle_beta   90.00
_cell.angle_gamma   90.00
#
_symmetry.space_group_name_H-M   'P 1'
#
loop_
_entity.id
_entity.type
_entity.pdbx_description
1 polymer ?
#
loop_
_entity_poly.entity_id
_entity_poly.type
_entity_poly.pdbx_seq_one_letter_code
_entity_poly.pdbx_strand_id
1 'polypeptide(L)'
;IKFALATVLASFLVDGISAEGIRCIAVGNVNCENPNLPKVCGSNGVTYENICYFNLANCDNKGMTVLHNGMCRRDEGRHLRDAQA
;
A
#
# COMPACT_ATOMS: atom_id res chain seq x y z
N ILE A 1 -23.37 46.04 -13.59
CA ILE A 1 -23.90 44.67 -13.35
C ILE A 1 -23.27 43.73 -14.39
N LYS A 2 -22.05 43.24 -14.16
CA LYS A 2 -21.36 42.37 -15.13
C LYS A 2 -20.18 41.57 -14.55
N PHE A 3 -20.23 41.04 -13.33
CA PHE A 3 -19.12 40.21 -12.83
C PHE A 3 -19.56 39.11 -11.84
N ALA A 4 -20.67 38.43 -12.10
CA ALA A 4 -21.11 37.30 -11.27
C ALA A 4 -20.96 35.92 -11.92
N LEU A 5 -20.52 35.84 -13.19
CA LEU A 5 -20.44 34.58 -13.92
C LEU A 5 -19.03 33.97 -14.00
N ALA A 6 -17.97 34.73 -13.68
CA ALA A 6 -16.59 34.27 -13.85
C ALA A 6 -16.05 33.49 -12.65
N THR A 7 -16.70 33.55 -11.48
CA THR A 7 -16.22 32.92 -10.25
C THR A 7 -16.64 31.46 -10.09
N VAL A 8 -17.70 31.01 -10.78
CA VAL A 8 -18.17 29.62 -10.71
C VAL A 8 -17.24 28.66 -11.47
N LEU A 9 -16.55 29.13 -12.52
CA LEU A 9 -15.60 28.31 -13.27
C LEU A 9 -14.28 28.07 -12.52
N ALA A 10 -13.89 28.98 -11.61
CA ALA A 10 -12.68 28.81 -10.80
C ALA A 10 -12.88 27.86 -9.61
N SER A 11 -14.12 27.56 -9.24
CA SER A 11 -14.43 26.58 -8.18
C SER A 11 -14.15 25.13 -8.62
N PHE A 12 -14.11 24.86 -9.92
CA PHE A 12 -13.78 23.53 -10.46
C PHE A 12 -12.27 23.21 -10.45
N LEU A 13 -11.43 24.17 -10.07
CA LEU A 13 -9.98 23.95 -9.93
C LEU A 13 -9.55 23.70 -8.47
N VAL A 14 -10.51 23.61 -7.54
CA VAL A 14 -10.24 23.28 -6.12
C VAL A 14 -10.98 22.03 -5.65
N ASP A 15 -11.40 21.16 -6.57
CA ASP A 15 -11.38 19.74 -6.26
C ASP A 15 -9.93 19.42 -5.93
N GLY A 16 -9.67 19.33 -4.63
CA GLY A 16 -8.35 19.40 -4.04
C GLY A 16 -7.37 18.44 -4.70
N ILE A 17 -6.10 18.65 -4.41
CA ILE A 17 -5.06 17.61 -4.44
C ILE A 17 -5.63 16.35 -3.78
N SER A 18 -6.32 15.54 -4.57
CA SER A 18 -6.85 14.26 -4.15
C SER A 18 -5.60 13.42 -4.01
N ALA A 19 -5.11 13.32 -2.77
CA ALA A 19 -4.11 12.34 -2.40
C ALA A 19 -4.78 10.97 -2.44
N GLU A 20 -5.19 10.54 -3.64
CA GLU A 20 -5.72 9.20 -3.88
C GLU A 20 -4.54 8.26 -3.85
N GLY A 21 -4.26 7.81 -2.63
CA GLY A 21 -3.21 6.89 -2.32
C GLY A 21 -1.90 7.59 -2.01
N ILE A 22 -1.24 7.06 -1.00
CA ILE A 22 0.21 7.12 -0.86
C ILE A 22 0.77 6.68 -2.23
N ARG A 23 1.14 7.65 -3.10
CA ARG A 23 2.12 7.39 -4.15
C ARG A 23 3.34 6.96 -3.37
N CYS A 24 3.65 5.69 -3.39
CA CYS A 24 4.91 5.25 -2.83
C CYS A 24 5.98 5.94 -3.67
N ILE A 25 6.55 6.97 -3.06
CA ILE A 25 7.56 7.80 -3.66
C ILE A 25 8.72 6.86 -3.86
N ALA A 26 9.09 6.60 -5.12
CA ALA A 26 10.33 5.94 -5.48
C ALA A 26 11.51 6.85 -5.11
N VAL A 27 11.67 7.14 -3.82
CA VAL A 27 12.94 7.59 -3.30
C VAL A 27 13.81 6.35 -3.40
N GLY A 28 14.76 6.34 -4.33
CA GLY A 28 15.62 5.19 -4.63
C GLY A 28 16.54 4.74 -3.47
N ASN A 29 16.24 5.14 -2.24
CA ASN A 29 16.96 4.80 -1.02
C ASN A 29 15.96 4.71 0.14
N VAL A 30 15.20 3.62 0.22
CA VAL A 30 14.46 3.28 1.45
C VAL A 30 15.28 2.26 2.23
N ASN A 31 15.75 2.65 3.42
CA ASN A 31 16.41 1.75 4.34
C ASN A 31 15.38 1.15 5.31
N CYS A 32 15.13 -0.14 5.19
CA CYS A 32 14.21 -0.89 6.06
C CYS A 32 14.93 -1.74 7.11
N GLU A 33 16.25 -1.60 7.27
CA GLU A 33 17.02 -2.36 8.24
C GLU A 33 16.73 -1.87 9.66
N ASN A 34 15.80 -2.53 10.34
CA ASN A 34 15.48 -2.30 11.73
C ASN A 34 15.19 -3.65 12.44
N PRO A 35 16.12 -4.14 13.27
CA PRO A 35 15.98 -5.44 13.93
C PRO A 35 14.91 -5.46 15.04
N ASN A 36 14.41 -4.30 15.47
CA ASN A 36 13.37 -4.20 16.50
C ASN A 36 11.95 -4.32 15.94
N LEU A 37 11.79 -4.29 14.61
CA LEU A 37 10.49 -4.47 13.99
C LEU A 37 10.17 -5.97 13.84
N PRO A 38 8.95 -6.40 14.19
CA PRO A 38 8.55 -7.78 14.00
C PRO A 38 8.33 -8.08 12.51
N LYS A 39 8.52 -9.35 12.14
CA LYS A 39 8.09 -9.88 10.85
C LYS A 39 6.58 -9.72 10.66
N VAL A 40 6.12 -9.68 9.42
CA VAL A 40 4.69 -9.61 9.09
C VAL A 40 4.33 -10.61 8.00
N CYS A 41 3.14 -11.18 8.07
CA CYS A 41 2.58 -12.02 7.01
C CYS A 41 1.70 -11.17 6.08
N GLY A 42 2.01 -11.14 4.80
CA GLY A 42 1.16 -10.52 3.79
C GLY A 42 0.00 -11.42 3.37
N SER A 43 -1.08 -10.81 2.88
CA SER A 43 -2.24 -11.47 2.25
C SER A 43 -1.89 -12.31 1.03
N ASN A 44 -0.71 -12.13 0.45
CA ASN A 44 -0.14 -12.99 -0.59
C ASN A 44 0.56 -14.25 -0.03
N GLY A 45 0.50 -14.49 1.28
CA GLY A 45 1.15 -15.62 1.95
C GLY A 45 2.68 -15.51 2.05
N VAL A 46 3.24 -14.32 1.79
CA VAL A 46 4.68 -14.06 1.89
C VAL A 46 5.01 -13.41 3.25
N THR A 47 6.06 -13.90 3.89
CA THR A 47 6.61 -13.27 5.11
C THR A 47 7.57 -12.16 4.73
N TYR A 48 7.37 -10.98 5.31
CA TYR A 48 8.27 -9.84 5.18
C TYR A 48 9.00 -9.63 6.49
N GLU A 49 10.30 -9.28 6.43
CA GLU A 49 11.15 -9.10 7.62
C GLU A 49 10.60 -8.03 8.57
N ASN A 50 9.92 -7.02 8.02
CA ASN A 50 9.15 -6.06 8.78
C ASN A 50 8.12 -5.32 7.91
N ILE A 51 7.34 -4.45 8.54
CA ILE A 51 6.33 -3.62 7.88
C ILE A 51 6.90 -2.68 6.80
N CYS A 52 8.16 -2.25 6.92
CA CYS A 52 8.80 -1.40 5.90
C CYS A 52 9.00 -2.18 4.59
N TYR A 53 9.54 -3.40 4.68
CA TYR A 53 9.68 -4.28 3.51
C TYR A 53 8.32 -4.67 2.91
N PHE A 54 7.30 -4.90 3.75
CA PHE A 54 5.93 -5.13 3.27
C PHE A 54 5.40 -3.93 2.47
N ASN A 55 5.56 -2.71 2.99
CA ASN A 55 5.08 -1.49 2.32
C ASN A 55 5.82 -1.22 1.01
N LEU A 56 7.11 -1.54 0.94
CA LEU A 56 7.88 -1.51 -0.31
C LEU A 56 7.31 -2.50 -1.33
N ALA A 57 7.06 -3.74 -0.93
CA ALA A 57 6.49 -4.72 -1.85
C ALA A 57 5.05 -4.40 -2.25
N ASN A 58 4.25 -3.84 -1.33
CA ASN A 58 2.89 -3.36 -1.59
C ASN A 58 2.87 -2.09 -2.45
N CYS A 59 4.01 -1.42 -2.61
CA CYS A 59 4.13 -0.35 -3.57
C CYS A 59 4.02 -0.88 -5.01
N ASP A 60 4.77 -1.95 -5.30
CA ASP A 60 4.81 -2.59 -6.61
C ASP A 60 3.54 -3.41 -6.85
N ASN A 61 3.07 -4.14 -5.84
CA ASN A 61 1.84 -4.92 -5.86
C ASN A 61 0.78 -4.28 -4.97
N LYS A 62 0.15 -3.22 -5.49
CA LYS A 62 -0.92 -2.49 -4.78
C LYS A 62 -2.05 -3.43 -4.37
N GLY A 63 -2.50 -3.30 -3.12
CA GLY A 63 -3.68 -3.98 -2.60
C GLY A 63 -3.41 -5.17 -1.69
N MET A 64 -2.14 -5.45 -1.39
CA MET A 64 -1.81 -6.38 -0.32
C MET A 64 -2.11 -5.74 1.04
N THR A 65 -2.71 -6.54 1.93
CA THR A 65 -2.86 -6.24 3.35
C THR A 65 -1.97 -7.14 4.20
N VAL A 66 -1.70 -6.74 5.44
CA VAL A 66 -1.07 -7.60 6.44
C VAL A 66 -2.15 -8.50 7.04
N LEU A 67 -1.94 -9.81 7.03
CA LEU A 67 -2.83 -10.77 7.69
C LEU A 67 -2.63 -10.76 9.20
N HIS A 68 -1.37 -10.82 9.65
CA HIS A 68 -1.00 -10.75 11.06
C HIS A 68 0.51 -10.44 11.23
N ASN A 69 0.88 -10.12 12.47
CA ASN A 69 2.28 -10.01 12.89
C ASN A 69 2.90 -11.42 13.04
N GLY A 70 4.19 -11.53 12.76
CA GLY A 70 4.92 -12.80 12.71
C GLY A 70 5.04 -13.38 11.30
N MET A 71 5.68 -14.54 11.19
CA MET A 71 5.83 -15.28 9.94
C MET A 71 4.52 -15.92 9.50
N CYS A 72 4.30 -16.03 8.18
CA CYS A 72 3.19 -16.79 7.64
C CYS A 72 3.31 -18.27 8.03
N ARG A 73 2.17 -18.88 8.34
CA ARG A 73 1.98 -20.30 8.55
C ARG A 73 1.87 -21.01 7.20
N ARG A 74 2.08 -22.32 7.20
CA ARG A 74 2.11 -23.15 5.97
C ARG A 74 0.79 -23.10 5.18
N ASP A 75 -0.31 -22.78 5.84
CA ASP A 75 -1.69 -22.66 5.34
C ASP A 75 -2.04 -21.27 4.77
N GLU A 76 -1.31 -20.22 5.13
CA GLU A 76 -1.65 -18.83 4.76
C GLU A 76 -1.23 -18.44 3.34
N GLY A 77 -0.59 -19.37 2.61
CA GLY A 77 -0.33 -19.30 1.16
C GLY A 77 -0.94 -20.46 0.37
N ARG A 78 -1.89 -21.21 0.96
CA ARG A 78 -2.42 -22.47 0.40
C ARG A 78 -3.71 -22.36 -0.41
N HIS A 79 -4.34 -21.18 -0.49
CA HIS A 79 -5.46 -20.98 -1.42
C HIS A 79 -5.10 -21.20 -2.91
N LEU A 80 -3.81 -21.39 -3.25
CA LEU A 80 -3.34 -21.74 -4.59
C LEU A 80 -2.92 -23.20 -4.76
N ARG A 81 -2.89 -24.03 -3.71
CA ARG A 81 -2.49 -25.46 -3.81
C ARG A 81 -3.64 -26.44 -3.59
N ASP A 82 -4.73 -25.97 -2.97
CA ASP A 82 -5.90 -26.80 -2.73
C ASP A 82 -6.98 -26.65 -3.83
N ALA A 83 -6.72 -25.84 -4.87
CA ALA A 83 -7.55 -25.70 -6.07
C ALA A 83 -7.11 -26.60 -7.25
N GLN A 84 -6.19 -27.54 -7.02
CA GLN A 84 -5.68 -28.49 -8.02
C GLN A 84 -5.70 -29.95 -7.54
N ALA A 85 -6.67 -30.32 -6.68
CA ALA A 85 -6.96 -31.71 -6.34
C ALA A 85 -8.41 -32.05 -6.68
#